data_AF-A0A537Q881-F1
#
_entry.id   AF-A0A537Q881-F1
#
_cell.length_a   1.000
_cell.length_b   1.000
_cell.length_c   1.000
_cell.angle_alpha   90.00
_cell.angle_beta   90.00
_cell.angle_gamma   90.00
#
_symmetry.space_group_name_H-M   'P 1'
#
loop_
_entity.id
_entity.type
_entity.pdbx_description
1 polymer ?
#
loop_
_entity_poly.entity_id
_entity_poly.type
_entity_poly.pdbx_seq_one_letter_code
_entity_poly.pdbx_strand_id
1 'polypeptide(L)'
;IFEGISVDDAGKQHYLDVHIAYQQACLNAIEYLKKFGYSGAQAYTILGVAPVQGHISGVVDIPNACATLYLPTEIFDFDIMPSATGPIKHIKGGVDVSLSPDK
;
A
#
# COMPACT_ATOMS: atom_id res chain seq x y z
N ILE A 1 -8.92 -3.44 -2.18
CA ILE A 1 -8.10 -3.03 -3.35
C ILE A 1 -7.68 -1.59 -3.13
N PHE A 2 -6.44 -1.26 -3.44
CA PHE A 2 -5.89 0.09 -3.38
C PHE A 2 -5.59 0.57 -4.79
N GLU A 3 -5.71 1.87 -5.03
CA GLU A 3 -5.50 2.50 -6.33
C GLU A 3 -4.39 3.55 -6.24
N GLY A 4 -3.75 3.80 -7.38
CA GLY A 4 -2.80 4.89 -7.53
C GLY A 4 -2.80 5.42 -8.96
N ILE A 5 -2.39 6.68 -9.09
CA ILE A 5 -2.32 7.42 -10.35
C ILE A 5 -0.91 7.96 -10.58
N SER A 6 -0.60 8.40 -11.80
CA SER A 6 0.70 8.95 -12.20
C SER A 6 1.01 10.34 -11.61
N VAL A 7 0.79 10.52 -10.31
CA VAL A 7 1.13 11.72 -9.54
C VAL A 7 2.02 11.28 -8.38
N ASP A 8 3.19 11.89 -8.23
CA ASP A 8 4.13 11.52 -7.16
C ASP A 8 3.81 12.18 -5.81
N ASP A 9 4.57 11.82 -4.77
CA ASP A 9 4.39 12.32 -3.40
C ASP A 9 4.58 13.84 -3.26
N ALA A 10 5.25 14.48 -4.22
CA ALA A 10 5.40 15.93 -4.29
C ALA A 10 4.24 16.61 -5.02
N GLY A 11 3.25 15.84 -5.49
CA GLY A 11 2.12 16.32 -6.28
C GLY A 11 2.47 16.61 -7.74
N LYS A 12 3.64 16.17 -8.23
CA LYS A 12 4.03 16.38 -9.63
C LYS A 12 3.28 15.38 -10.52
N GLN A 13 2.65 15.90 -11.55
CA GLN A 13 2.02 15.11 -12.60
C GLN A 13 3.07 14.47 -13.52
N HIS A 14 2.96 13.17 -13.74
CA HIS A 14 3.72 12.40 -14.73
C HIS A 14 2.80 11.95 -15.87
N TYR A 15 3.38 11.63 -17.02
CA TYR A 15 2.63 11.26 -18.22
C TYR A 15 2.52 9.74 -18.35
N LEU A 16 1.32 9.19 -18.13
CA LEU A 16 1.01 7.75 -18.24
C LEU A 16 2.04 6.84 -17.56
N ASP A 17 2.55 7.28 -16.41
CA ASP A 17 3.59 6.57 -15.67
C ASP A 17 2.96 5.53 -14.74
N VAL A 18 3.04 4.27 -15.16
CA VAL A 18 2.55 3.10 -14.41
C VAL A 18 3.41 2.79 -13.18
N HIS A 19 4.68 3.19 -13.16
CA HIS A 19 5.57 2.97 -12.01
C HIS A 19 5.14 3.88 -10.86
N ILE A 20 4.94 5.16 -11.13
CA ILE A 20 4.42 6.11 -10.13
C ILE A 20 3.02 5.69 -9.68
N ALA A 21 2.14 5.32 -10.62
CA ALA A 21 0.80 4.84 -10.28
C ALA A 21 0.83 3.62 -9.34
N TYR A 22 1.69 2.63 -9.61
CA TYR A 22 1.79 1.45 -8.75
C TYR A 22 2.45 1.77 -7.40
N GLN A 23 3.46 2.64 -7.38
CA GLN A 23 4.06 3.13 -6.14
C GLN A 23 3.00 3.78 -5.24
N GLN A 24 2.13 4.63 -5.79
CA GLN A 24 1.04 5.26 -5.04
C GLN A 24 0.04 4.23 -4.50
N ALA A 25 -0.33 3.21 -5.28
CA ALA A 25 -1.20 2.13 -4.80
C ALA A 25 -0.58 1.38 -3.61
N CYS A 26 0.73 1.10 -3.66
CA CYS A 26 1.48 0.49 -2.56
C CYS A 26 1.53 1.40 -1.32
N LEU A 27 1.81 2.70 -1.48
CA LEU A 27 1.86 3.65 -0.38
C LEU A 27 0.48 3.79 0.29
N ASN A 28 -0.60 3.82 -0.47
CA ASN A 28 -1.96 3.82 0.05
C ASN A 28 -2.27 2.56 0.88
N ALA A 29 -1.82 1.39 0.43
CA ALA A 29 -1.95 0.15 1.19
C ALA A 29 -1.12 0.15 2.49
N ILE A 30 0.11 0.68 2.45
CA ILE A 30 0.98 0.82 3.63
C ILE A 30 0.34 1.75 4.66
N GLU A 31 -0.13 2.93 4.24
CA GLU A 31 -0.81 3.87 5.13
C GLU A 31 -2.10 3.30 5.71
N TYR A 32 -2.79 2.42 4.98
CA TYR A 32 -3.93 1.69 5.51
C TYR A 32 -3.54 0.71 6.61
N LEU A 33 -2.53 -0.14 6.37
CA LEU A 33 -2.05 -1.12 7.35
C LEU A 33 -1.50 -0.47 8.63
N LYS A 34 -0.87 0.71 8.51
CA LYS A 34 -0.42 1.50 9.67
C LYS A 34 -1.56 1.87 10.63
N LYS A 35 -2.81 2.00 10.14
CA LYS A 35 -3.98 2.29 11.00
C LYS A 35 -4.30 1.13 11.95
N PHE A 36 -3.92 -0.10 11.61
CA PHE A 36 -4.08 -1.30 12.45
C PHE A 36 -2.89 -1.53 13.40
N GLY A 37 -1.87 -0.68 13.33
CA GLY A 37 -0.71 -0.67 14.23
C GLY A 37 0.58 -1.27 13.66
N TYR A 38 0.59 -1.69 12.39
CA TYR A 38 1.82 -2.11 11.72
C TYR A 38 2.80 -0.95 11.55
N SER A 39 4.11 -1.24 11.62
CA SER A 39 5.13 -0.31 11.17
C SER A 39 5.11 -0.17 9.64
N GLY A 40 5.67 0.92 9.11
CA GLY A 40 5.83 1.08 7.66
C GLY A 40 6.71 -0.02 7.05
N ALA A 41 7.76 -0.43 7.76
CA ALA A 41 8.63 -1.53 7.34
C ALA A 41 7.89 -2.87 7.31
N GLN A 42 7.09 -3.18 8.34
CA GLN A 42 6.26 -4.39 8.37
C GLN A 42 5.26 -4.42 7.23
N ALA A 43 4.52 -3.32 7.02
CA ALA A 43 3.55 -3.21 5.94
C ALA A 43 4.23 -3.39 4.57
N TYR A 44 5.37 -2.75 4.36
CA TYR A 44 6.16 -2.92 3.13
C TYR A 44 6.63 -4.36 2.93
N THR A 45 7.13 -5.02 3.98
CA THR A 45 7.51 -6.43 3.92
C THR A 45 6.33 -7.32 3.56
N ILE A 46 5.14 -7.10 4.16
CA ILE A 46 3.92 -7.84 3.82
C ILE A 46 3.62 -7.73 2.33
N LEU A 47 3.65 -6.53 1.75
CA LEU A 47 3.42 -6.35 0.31
C LEU A 47 4.47 -7.02 -0.57
N GLY A 48 5.69 -7.20 -0.08
CA GLY A 48 6.77 -7.88 -0.79
C GLY A 48 6.74 -9.41 -0.75
N VAL A 49 6.04 -10.00 0.24
CA VAL A 49 6.07 -11.46 0.48
C VAL A 49 4.71 -12.13 0.41
N ALA A 50 3.63 -11.42 0.72
CA ALA A 50 2.28 -11.94 0.61
C ALA A 50 1.88 -12.04 -0.88
N PRO A 51 0.93 -12.94 -1.24
CA PRO A 51 0.46 -13.09 -2.62
C PRO A 51 -0.47 -11.93 -3.02
N VAL A 52 0.03 -10.70 -2.96
CA VAL A 52 -0.66 -9.50 -3.44
C VAL A 52 -0.70 -9.50 -4.96
N GLN A 53 -1.72 -8.86 -5.55
CA GLN A 53 -1.81 -8.73 -7.00
C GLN A 53 -1.72 -7.28 -7.41
N GLY A 54 -0.73 -6.96 -8.23
CA GLY A 54 -0.63 -5.67 -8.90
C GLY A 54 -1.23 -5.76 -10.30
N HIS A 55 -2.11 -4.84 -10.65
CA HIS A 55 -2.65 -4.74 -12.01
C HIS A 55 -2.38 -3.36 -12.61
N ILE A 56 -2.01 -3.34 -13.89
CA ILE A 56 -2.11 -2.16 -14.73
C ILE A 56 -3.57 -2.07 -15.15
N SER A 57 -4.36 -1.32 -14.39
CA SER A 57 -5.81 -1.25 -14.56
C SER A 57 -6.22 -0.38 -15.74
N GLY A 58 -5.43 0.66 -16.05
CA GLY A 58 -5.67 1.55 -17.17
C GLY A 58 -4.42 2.32 -17.57
N VAL A 59 -4.20 2.48 -18.88
CA VAL A 59 -3.03 3.17 -19.45
C VAL A 59 -3.41 4.13 -20.59
N VAL A 60 -4.69 4.46 -20.71
CA VAL A 60 -5.22 5.24 -21.84
C VAL A 60 -5.72 6.63 -21.45
N ASP A 61 -5.93 6.88 -20.15
CA ASP A 61 -6.57 8.08 -19.65
C ASP A 61 -5.57 9.21 -19.39
N ILE A 62 -5.12 9.88 -20.45
CA ILE A 62 -4.16 11.00 -20.34
C ILE A 62 -4.69 12.05 -19.35
N PRO A 63 -3.88 12.51 -18.37
CA PRO A 63 -2.45 12.22 -18.21
C PRO A 63 -2.10 11.03 -17.32
N ASN A 64 -3.09 10.38 -16.69
CA ASN A 64 -2.87 9.39 -15.63
C ASN A 64 -2.93 7.95 -16.14
N ALA A 65 -1.90 7.17 -15.81
CA ALA A 65 -2.08 5.73 -15.72
C ALA A 65 -2.75 5.39 -14.38
N CYS A 66 -3.52 4.30 -14.35
CA CYS A 66 -4.14 3.75 -13.17
C CYS A 66 -3.57 2.36 -12.89
N ALA A 67 -3.03 2.18 -11.69
CA ALA A 67 -2.59 0.89 -11.18
C ALA A 67 -3.34 0.53 -9.90
N THR A 68 -3.59 -0.76 -9.71
CA THR A 68 -4.25 -1.28 -8.51
C THR A 68 -3.38 -2.29 -7.78
N LEU A 69 -3.54 -2.35 -6.46
CA LEU A 69 -2.96 -3.37 -5.60
C LEU A 69 -4.07 -4.09 -4.82
N TYR A 70 -4.16 -5.40 -5.00
CA TYR A 70 -5.02 -6.28 -4.22
C TYR A 70 -4.23 -6.88 -3.06
N LEU A 71 -4.70 -6.60 -1.85
CA LEU A 71 -4.20 -7.20 -0.61
C LEU A 71 -5.23 -8.26 -0.16
N PRO A 72 -4.89 -9.56 -0.19
CA PRO A 72 -5.79 -10.60 0.31
C PRO A 72 -6.01 -10.41 1.81
N THR A 73 -7.26 -10.29 2.23
CA THR A 73 -7.60 -10.05 3.65
C THR A 73 -7.52 -11.31 4.50
N GLU A 74 -7.54 -12.48 3.85
CA GLU A 74 -7.50 -13.80 4.47
C GLU A 74 -6.14 -14.14 5.09
N ILE A 75 -5.09 -13.34 4.82
CA ILE A 75 -3.77 -13.52 5.42
C ILE A 75 -3.69 -12.96 6.85
N PHE A 76 -4.72 -12.25 7.33
CA PHE A 76 -4.76 -11.62 8.64
C PHE A 76 -5.66 -12.41 9.59
N ASP A 77 -5.24 -12.56 10.85
CA ASP A 77 -6.03 -13.22 11.92
C ASP A 77 -7.19 -12.36 12.45
N PHE A 78 -7.35 -11.14 11.94
CA PHE A 78 -8.40 -10.21 12.32
C PHE A 78 -8.95 -9.49 11.09
N ASP A 79 -10.19 -9.00 11.21
CA ASP A 79 -10.84 -8.29 10.12
C ASP A 79 -10.17 -6.93 9.86
N ILE A 80 -9.67 -6.77 8.63
CA ILE A 80 -9.10 -5.52 8.14
C ILE A 80 -10.03 -4.79 7.17
N MET A 81 -11.29 -5.19 7.04
CA MET A 81 -12.24 -4.50 6.17
C MET A 81 -12.67 -3.16 6.77
N PRO A 82 -12.95 -2.14 5.93
CA PRO A 82 -13.53 -0.89 6.40
C PRO A 82 -14.87 -1.11 7.10
N SER A 83 -15.05 -0.51 8.28
CA SER A 83 -16.28 -0.58 9.06
C SER A 83 -16.68 0.81 9.56
N ALA A 84 -17.95 0.97 9.96
CA ALA A 84 -18.47 2.25 10.47
C ALA A 84 -17.76 2.72 11.75
N THR A 85 -17.20 1.80 12.53
CA THR A 85 -16.45 2.11 13.76
C THR A 85 -15.00 2.54 13.48
N GLY A 86 -14.55 2.44 12.23
CA GLY A 86 -13.17 2.71 11.85
C GLY A 86 -12.20 1.59 12.26
N PRO A 87 -10.92 1.71 11.86
CA PRO A 87 -9.89 0.72 12.15
C PRO A 87 -9.50 0.74 13.64
N ILE A 88 -9.34 -0.45 14.22
CA ILE A 88 -8.85 -0.64 15.59
C ILE A 88 -7.37 -1.05 15.51
N LYS A 89 -6.53 -0.51 16.40
CA LYS A 89 -5.13 -0.93 16.50
C LYS A 89 -5.05 -2.31 17.15
N HIS A 90 -4.85 -3.34 16.33
CA HIS A 90 -4.64 -4.72 16.80
C HIS A 90 -3.18 -4.97 17.18
N ILE A 91 -2.24 -4.36 16.45
CA ILE A 91 -0.81 -4.49 16.71
C ILE A 91 -0.39 -3.41 17.72
N LYS A 92 0.06 -3.85 18.90
CA LYS A 92 0.40 -2.97 20.04
C LYS A 92 1.88 -2.53 20.05
N GLY A 93 2.64 -2.90 19.02
CA GLY A 93 4.08 -2.68 18.94
C GLY A 93 4.90 -3.72 19.73
N GLY A 94 6.21 -3.50 19.82
CA GLY A 94 7.16 -4.33 20.57
C GLY A 94 8.23 -4.98 19.70
N VAL A 95 7.82 -5.66 18.61
CA VAL A 95 8.73 -6.27 17.63
C VAL A 95 8.58 -5.56 16.29
N ASP A 96 9.69 -5.27 15.63
CA ASP A 96 9.74 -4.65 14.30
C ASP A 96 10.80 -5.32 13.41
N VAL A 97 10.81 -4.99 12.12
CA VAL A 97 11.80 -5.45 11.15
C VAL A 97 13.19 -4.93 11.54
N SER A 98 14.22 -5.79 11.43
CA SER A 98 15.59 -5.40 11.74
C SER A 98 16.10 -4.32 10.78
N LEU A 99 16.64 -3.23 11.33
CA LEU A 99 17.26 -2.14 10.57
C LEU A 99 18.77 -2.16 10.76
N SER A 100 19.53 -2.25 9.66
CA SER A 100 20.97 -2.04 9.65
C SER A 100 21.26 -0.62 9.17
N PRO A 101 21.88 0.26 9.99
CA PRO A 101 22.30 1.58 9.53
C PRO A 101 23.32 1.49 8.39
N ASP A 102 23.34 2.52 7.54
CA ASP A 102 24.38 2.71 6.54
C ASP A 102 25.75 2.93 7.22
N LYS A 103 26.83 2.59 6.49
CA LYS A 103 28.21 2.68 6.97
C LYS A 103 28.77 4.10 6.99
#